data_AF-A0A1F4ZCN9-F1
#
_entry.id   AF-A0A1F4ZCN9-F1
#
_cell.length_a   1.000
_cell.length_b   1.000
_cell.length_c   1.000
_cell.angle_alpha   90.00
_cell.angle_beta   90.00
_cell.angle_gamma   90.00
#
_symmetry.space_group_name_H-M   'P 1'
#
loop_
_entity.id
_entity.type
_entity.pdbx_description
1 polymer ?
#
loop_
_entity_poly.entity_id
_entity_poly.type
_entity_poly.pdbx_seq_one_letter_code
_entity_poly.pdbx_strand_id
1 'polypeptide(L)'
;MAWLDPMSNNDRKEMETIVSNPGSTKYKEVVGHGFINGTFSLLGLGLAIWAGSEALAGEWDGWWLILAAAVLSEVGAYVARKRVVEVIRRPLEGGK
;
A
#
# COMPACT_ATOMS: atom_id res chain seq x y z
N MET A 1 14.41 6.02 4.54
CA MET A 1 13.24 5.37 5.17
C MET A 1 13.22 3.85 4.94
N ALA A 2 14.37 3.16 4.95
CA ALA A 2 14.43 1.71 4.76
C ALA A 2 14.15 0.88 6.04
N TRP A 3 14.02 1.55 7.19
CA TRP A 3 13.95 0.86 8.49
C TRP A 3 12.53 0.40 8.86
N LEU A 4 11.51 0.97 8.21
CA LEU A 4 10.09 0.68 8.45
C LEU A 4 9.44 -0.08 7.28
N ASP A 5 10.18 -0.40 6.20
CA ASP A 5 9.62 -1.21 5.13
C ASP A 5 9.57 -2.68 5.57
N PRO A 6 8.39 -3.31 5.68
CA PRO A 6 8.29 -4.71 6.09
C PRO A 6 8.81 -5.67 5.02
N MET A 7 9.05 -5.18 3.80
CA MET A 7 9.41 -5.96 2.63
C MET A 7 10.93 -5.89 2.36
N SER A 8 11.60 -7.03 2.48
CA SER A 8 13.02 -7.13 2.13
C SER A 8 13.24 -7.16 0.62
N ASN A 9 14.49 -6.96 0.19
CA ASN A 9 14.86 -7.10 -1.23
C ASN A 9 14.57 -8.50 -1.80
N ASN A 10 14.64 -9.54 -0.97
CA ASN A 10 14.30 -10.90 -1.39
C ASN A 10 12.79 -11.05 -1.58
N ASP A 11 12.00 -10.53 -0.65
CA ASP A 11 10.53 -10.54 -0.77
C ASP A 11 10.09 -9.76 -2.03
N ARG A 12 10.76 -8.64 -2.36
CA ARG A 12 10.47 -7.86 -3.58
C ARG A 12 10.68 -8.66 -4.86
N LYS A 13 11.82 -9.36 -4.97
CA LYS A 13 12.10 -10.23 -6.14
C LYS A 13 11.09 -11.37 -6.25
N GLU A 14 10.70 -11.95 -5.11
CA GLU A 14 9.72 -13.03 -5.09
C GLU A 14 8.32 -12.53 -5.44
N MET A 15 7.93 -11.33 -4.97
CA MET A 15 6.71 -10.65 -5.40
C MET A 15 6.70 -10.44 -6.92
N GLU A 16 7.77 -9.89 -7.50
CA GLU A 16 7.90 -9.67 -8.94
C GLU A 16 7.74 -10.99 -9.72
N THR A 17 8.36 -12.06 -9.22
CA THR A 17 8.23 -13.40 -9.79
C THR A 17 6.78 -13.89 -9.74
N ILE A 18 6.09 -13.75 -8.61
CA ILE A 18 4.68 -14.13 -8.46
C ILE A 18 3.78 -13.31 -9.38
N VAL A 19 3.98 -11.99 -9.45
CA VAL A 19 3.17 -11.08 -10.29
C VAL A 19 3.41 -11.34 -11.78
N SER A 20 4.63 -11.72 -12.17
CA SER A 20 4.95 -12.12 -13.55
C SER A 20 4.37 -13.49 -13.95
N ASN A 21 3.85 -14.28 -12.99
CA ASN A 21 3.26 -15.58 -13.23
C ASN A 21 1.80 -15.64 -12.73
N PRO A 22 0.81 -15.28 -13.58
CA PRO A 22 -0.61 -15.34 -13.25
C PRO A 22 -1.13 -16.72 -12.85
N GLY A 23 -0.39 -17.80 -13.19
CA GLY A 23 -0.70 -19.17 -12.79
C GLY A 23 -0.24 -19.53 -11.37
N SER A 24 0.49 -18.65 -10.69
CA SER A 24 0.88 -18.84 -9.29
C SER A 24 -0.35 -18.84 -8.38
N THR A 25 -0.41 -19.80 -7.46
CA THR A 25 -1.49 -19.89 -6.45
C THR A 25 -1.58 -18.64 -5.59
N LYS A 26 -0.48 -17.90 -5.42
CA LYS A 26 -0.40 -16.67 -4.64
C LYS A 26 -0.67 -15.39 -5.45
N TYR A 27 -0.79 -15.48 -6.77
CA TYR A 27 -0.94 -14.30 -7.64
C TYR A 27 -2.12 -13.42 -7.25
N LYS A 28 -3.31 -14.02 -7.11
CA LYS A 28 -4.54 -13.29 -6.79
C LYS A 28 -4.47 -12.58 -5.42
N GLU A 29 -3.82 -13.21 -4.44
CA GLU A 29 -3.65 -12.62 -3.10
C GLU A 29 -2.65 -11.44 -3.13
N VAL A 30 -1.50 -11.62 -3.80
CA VAL A 30 -0.49 -10.55 -3.92
C VAL A 30 -1.06 -9.33 -4.67
N VAL A 31 -1.73 -9.55 -5.81
CA VAL A 31 -2.37 -8.46 -6.57
C VAL A 31 -3.54 -7.86 -5.79
N GLY A 32 -4.34 -8.68 -5.10
CA GLY A 32 -5.45 -8.23 -4.27
C GLY A 32 -4.99 -7.31 -3.12
N HIS A 33 -3.86 -7.59 -2.49
CA HIS A 33 -3.29 -6.70 -1.48
C HIS A 33 -2.71 -5.39 -2.08
N GLY A 34 -2.31 -5.40 -3.35
CA GLY A 34 -1.97 -4.17 -4.09
C GLY A 34 -3.13 -3.16 -4.14
N PHE A 35 -4.38 -3.64 -4.13
CA PHE A 35 -5.56 -2.78 -4.09
C PHE A 35 -5.63 -1.94 -2.80
N ILE A 36 -5.15 -2.47 -1.67
CA ILE A 36 -5.11 -1.73 -0.39
C ILE A 36 -4.27 -0.46 -0.54
N ASN A 37 -3.08 -0.56 -1.13
CA ASN A 37 -2.23 0.60 -1.37
C ASN A 37 -2.92 1.63 -2.28
N GLY A 38 -3.59 1.15 -3.33
CA GLY A 38 -4.36 1.99 -4.26
C GLY A 38 -5.49 2.75 -3.56
N THR A 39 -6.29 2.07 -2.73
CA THR A 39 -7.40 2.70 -1.98
C THR A 39 -6.91 3.79 -1.03
N PHE A 40 -5.85 3.51 -0.26
CA PHE A 40 -5.29 4.49 0.67
C PHE A 40 -4.65 5.68 -0.05
N SER A 41 -4.01 5.45 -1.20
CA SER A 41 -3.46 6.52 -2.04
C SER A 41 -4.57 7.44 -2.57
N LEU A 42 -5.69 6.87 -3.04
CA LEU A 42 -6.84 7.64 -3.52
C LEU A 42 -7.52 8.43 -2.40
N LEU A 43 -7.67 7.83 -1.21
CA LEU A 43 -8.20 8.53 -0.03
C LEU A 43 -7.30 9.68 0.40
N GLY A 44 -5.98 9.47 0.46
CA GLY A 44 -5.01 10.52 0.75
C GLY A 44 -5.06 11.65 -0.28
N LEU A 45 -5.10 11.32 -1.56
CA LEU A 45 -5.23 12.31 -2.64
C LEU A 45 -6.52 13.12 -2.53
N GLY A 46 -7.66 12.46 -2.28
CA GLY A 46 -8.95 13.12 -2.10
C GLY A 46 -8.94 14.09 -0.91
N LEU A 47 -8.38 13.69 0.22
CA LEU A 47 -8.23 14.54 1.41
C LEU A 47 -7.31 15.74 1.13
N ALA A 48 -6.21 15.55 0.42
CA ALA A 48 -5.30 16.63 0.07
C ALA A 48 -5.94 17.65 -0.88
N ILE A 49 -6.70 17.19 -1.89
CA ILE A 49 -7.44 18.05 -2.81
C ILE A 49 -8.49 18.86 -2.06
N TRP A 50 -9.28 18.21 -1.19
CA TRP A 50 -10.31 18.88 -0.42
C TRP A 50 -9.70 19.92 0.53
N ALA A 51 -8.68 19.55 1.31
CA ALA A 51 -8.00 20.48 2.21
C ALA A 51 -7.39 21.68 1.46
N GLY A 52 -6.84 21.46 0.26
CA GLY A 52 -6.35 22.53 -0.60
C GLY A 52 -7.46 23.47 -1.09
N SER A 53 -8.64 22.92 -1.42
CA SER A 53 -9.81 23.71 -1.83
C SER A 53 -10.32 24.62 -0.70
N GLU A 54 -10.45 24.08 0.52
CA GLU A 54 -10.89 24.83 1.71
C GLU A 54 -9.91 25.97 2.06
N ALA A 55 -8.61 25.67 1.97
CA ALA A 55 -7.56 26.66 2.20
C ALA A 55 -7.57 27.79 1.17
N LEU A 56 -7.82 27.47 -0.12
CA LEU A 56 -7.96 28.47 -1.18
C LEU A 56 -9.24 29.31 -1.05
N ALA A 57 -10.32 28.73 -0.53
CA ALA A 57 -11.57 29.44 -0.25
C ALA A 57 -11.45 30.40 0.95
N GLY A 58 -10.37 30.30 1.73
CA GLY A 58 -10.15 31.10 2.94
C GLY A 58 -11.08 30.71 4.09
N GLU A 59 -11.81 29.61 3.95
CA GLU A 59 -12.76 29.14 4.97
C GLU A 59 -12.03 28.44 6.11
N TRP A 60 -10.86 27.83 5.84
CA TRP A 60 -10.16 27.06 6.86
C TRP A 60 -8.67 26.80 6.58
N ASP A 61 -7.82 26.92 7.61
CA ASP A 61 -6.38 26.63 7.54
C ASP A 61 -6.10 25.15 7.92
N GLY A 62 -6.44 24.26 6.99
CA GLY A 62 -6.42 22.81 7.14
C GLY A 62 -5.10 22.11 6.82
N TRP A 63 -3.96 22.80 6.90
CA TRP A 63 -2.65 22.29 6.46
C TRP A 63 -2.26 20.93 7.10
N TRP A 64 -2.74 20.67 8.32
CA TRP A 64 -2.50 19.41 9.02
C TRP A 64 -3.19 18.20 8.35
N LEU A 65 -4.25 18.41 7.54
CA LEU A 65 -4.86 17.34 6.74
C LEU A 65 -3.98 16.90 5.59
N ILE A 66 -3.16 17.79 5.03
CA ILE A 66 -2.18 17.41 3.99
C ILE A 66 -1.15 16.47 4.62
N LEU A 67 -0.70 16.78 5.84
CA LEU A 67 0.17 15.89 6.61
C LEU A 67 -0.54 14.56 6.94
N ALA A 68 -1.80 14.61 7.38
CA ALA A 68 -2.58 13.42 7.66
C ALA A 68 -2.78 12.54 6.40
N ALA A 69 -3.04 13.14 5.24
CA ALA A 69 -3.15 12.47 3.96
C ALA A 69 -1.85 11.76 3.56
N ALA A 70 -0.70 12.42 3.75
CA ALA A 70 0.60 11.82 3.50
C ALA A 70 0.86 10.62 4.44
N VAL A 71 0.59 10.77 5.73
CA VAL A 71 0.69 9.68 6.71
C VAL A 71 -0.24 8.51 6.36
N LEU A 72 -1.48 8.81 5.97
CA LEU A 72 -2.47 7.80 5.58
C LEU A 72 -2.00 6.97 4.37
N SER A 73 -1.40 7.64 3.38
CA SER A 73 -0.83 6.98 2.19
C SER A 73 0.32 6.03 2.58
N GLU A 74 1.25 6.48 3.42
CA GLU A 74 2.37 5.65 3.91
C GLU A 74 1.89 4.47 4.75
N VAL A 75 0.86 4.65 5.59
CA VAL A 75 0.24 3.56 6.36
C VAL A 75 -0.39 2.53 5.42
N GLY A 76 -1.10 2.97 4.39
CA GLY A 76 -1.66 2.09 3.37
C GLY A 76 -0.58 1.27 2.65
N ALA A 77 0.51 1.93 2.26
CA ALA A 77 1.64 1.28 1.61
C ALA A 77 2.34 0.27 2.54
N TYR A 78 2.51 0.61 3.81
CA TYR A 78 3.04 -0.29 4.83
C TYR A 78 2.16 -1.53 5.01
N VAL A 79 0.85 -1.34 5.19
CA VAL A 79 -0.10 -2.44 5.41
C VAL A 79 -0.15 -3.37 4.19
N ALA A 80 -0.22 -2.80 2.98
CA ALA A 80 -0.20 -3.58 1.74
C ALA A 80 1.08 -4.43 1.63
N ARG A 81 2.25 -3.82 1.83
CA ARG A 81 3.55 -4.52 1.78
C ARG A 81 3.64 -5.62 2.85
N LYS A 82 3.18 -5.34 4.08
CA LYS A 82 3.17 -6.34 5.16
C LYS A 82 2.31 -7.56 4.80
N ARG A 83 1.11 -7.36 4.25
CA ARG A 83 0.24 -8.46 3.83
C ARG A 83 0.84 -9.26 2.67
N VAL A 84 1.44 -8.58 1.69
CA VAL A 84 2.16 -9.26 0.59
C VAL A 84 3.29 -10.14 1.13
N VAL A 85 4.07 -9.65 2.09
CA VAL A 85 5.14 -10.43 2.74
C VAL A 85 4.58 -11.66 3.47
N GLU A 86 3.47 -11.51 4.19
CA GLU A 86 2.79 -12.64 4.86
C GLU A 86 2.40 -13.73 3.85
N VAL A 87 1.88 -13.35 2.68
CA VAL A 87 1.52 -14.28 1.59
C VAL A 87 2.75 -14.94 0.97
N ILE A 88 3.79 -14.15 0.67
CA ILE A 88 5.05 -14.65 0.09
C ILE A 88 5.67 -15.70 1.00
N ARG A 89 5.79 -15.41 2.30
CA ARG A 89 6.43 -16.30 3.27
C ARG A 89 5.53 -17.46 3.73
N ARG A 90 4.25 -17.47 3.37
CA ARG A 90 3.35 -18.60 3.68
C ARG A 90 3.81 -19.86 2.95
N PRO A 91 3.96 -21.02 3.61
CA PRO A 91 4.24 -22.26 2.91
C PRO A 91 3.12 -22.56 1.90
N LEU A 92 3.47 -23.16 0.75
CA LEU A 92 2.49 -23.57 -0.24
C LEU A 92 1.60 -24.66 0.38
N GLU A 93 0.29 -24.41 0.47
CA GLU A 93 -0.67 -25.43 0.86
C GLU A 93 -0.71 -26.49 -0.25
N GLY A 94 -0.21 -27.70 0.01
CA GLY A 94 -0.24 -28.80 -0.97
C GLY A 94 0.94 -29.78 -0.97
N GLY A 95 1.85 -29.76 0.01
CA GLY A 95 2.86 -30.82 0.16
C GLY A 95 2.30 -32.08 0.83
N LYS A 96 1.56 -32.90 0.08
CA LYS A 96 1.37 -34.33 0.36
C LYS A 96 1.53 -35.13 -0.91
#